data_AF-A0A662DAI0-F1
#
_entry.id   AF-A0A662DAI0-F1
#
_cell.length_a   1.000
_cell.length_b   1.000
_cell.length_c   1.000
_cell.angle_alpha   90.00
_cell.angle_beta   90.00
_cell.angle_gamma   90.00
#
_symmetry.space_group_name_H-M   'P 1'
#
loop_
_entity.id
_entity.type
_entity.pdbx_description
1 polymer ?
#
loop_
_entity_poly.entity_id
_entity_poly.type
_entity_poly.pdbx_seq_one_letter_code
_entity_poly.pdbx_strand_id
1 'polypeptide(L)'
;VVGERGYPFVSRDDHSGTNAAELAAWKSIGVDPSTEPWYIKTGTGMGATLQVANERHAVTLTDHGTYLASASALTLQPVANTVFPNPYDLTLVDPQADPDAKSFVEWLVSPAGALAIEMANNDLFGIQVYVVP
;
A
#
# COMPACT_ATOMS: atom_id res chain seq x y z
N VAL A 1 -7.41 2.52 20.07
CA VAL A 1 -7.39 3.24 18.78
C VAL A 1 -6.25 4.27 18.79
N VAL A 2 -5.65 4.63 17.64
CA VAL A 2 -4.48 5.54 17.56
C VAL A 2 -4.72 6.85 18.34
N GLY A 3 -5.92 7.44 18.20
CA GLY A 3 -6.35 8.63 18.95
C GLY A 3 -6.40 8.43 20.47
N GLU A 4 -6.84 7.26 20.97
CA GLU A 4 -6.86 6.95 22.43
C GLU A 4 -5.45 6.82 23.03
N ARG A 5 -4.46 6.54 22.20
CA ARG A 5 -3.05 6.44 22.61
C ARG A 5 -2.28 7.75 22.44
N GLY A 6 -2.94 8.82 21.99
CA GLY A 6 -2.35 10.15 21.84
C GLY A 6 -1.44 10.32 20.62
N TYR A 7 -1.45 9.38 19.68
CA TYR A 7 -0.69 9.52 18.43
C TYR A 7 -1.58 10.12 17.34
N PRO A 8 -1.08 11.07 16.53
CA PRO A 8 -1.79 11.49 15.33
C PRO A 8 -1.81 10.34 14.31
N PHE A 9 -2.83 10.33 13.46
CA PHE A 9 -2.91 9.49 12.28
C PHE A 9 -2.88 10.38 11.04
N VAL A 10 -1.98 10.10 10.10
CA VAL A 10 -1.86 10.84 8.84
C VAL A 10 -2.49 10.03 7.73
N SER A 11 -3.60 10.54 7.20
CA SER A 11 -4.31 10.01 6.04
C SER A 11 -3.83 10.68 4.77
N ARG A 12 -3.76 9.90 3.68
CA ARG A 12 -3.51 10.45 2.35
C ARG A 12 -4.64 11.37 1.89
N ASP A 13 -5.88 11.05 2.24
CA ASP A 13 -7.10 11.80 1.85
C ASP A 13 -7.17 12.16 0.34
N ASP A 14 -6.68 11.26 -0.51
CA ASP A 14 -6.48 11.52 -1.94
C ASP A 14 -7.26 10.57 -2.86
N HIS A 15 -8.25 9.85 -2.31
CA HIS A 15 -9.09 8.87 -3.03
C HIS A 15 -8.31 7.71 -3.67
N SER A 16 -7.06 7.46 -3.26
CA SER A 16 -6.28 6.30 -3.69
C SER A 16 -6.77 4.99 -3.06
N GLY A 17 -6.27 3.87 -3.58
CA GLY A 17 -6.50 2.54 -2.99
C GLY A 17 -6.06 2.46 -1.52
N THR A 18 -4.94 3.08 -1.15
CA THR A 18 -4.49 3.15 0.25
C THR A 18 -5.48 3.91 1.12
N ASN A 19 -5.99 5.04 0.64
CA ASN A 19 -7.01 5.81 1.36
C ASN A 19 -8.32 5.01 1.49
N ALA A 20 -8.75 4.30 0.45
CA ALA A 20 -9.91 3.43 0.52
C ALA A 20 -9.74 2.29 1.56
N ALA A 21 -8.57 1.66 1.61
CA ALA A 21 -8.24 0.61 2.58
C ALA A 21 -8.24 1.15 4.01
N GLU A 22 -7.67 2.34 4.22
CA GLU A 22 -7.66 3.04 5.49
C GLU A 22 -9.09 3.35 6.00
N LEU A 23 -9.94 3.94 5.15
CA LEU A 23 -11.33 4.24 5.49
C LEU A 23 -12.13 2.97 5.77
N ALA A 24 -11.87 1.89 5.04
CA ALA A 24 -12.46 0.58 5.32
C ALA A 24 -12.02 0.04 6.70
N ALA A 25 -10.76 0.24 7.09
CA ALA A 25 -10.26 -0.12 8.40
C ALA A 25 -10.97 0.64 9.53
N TRP A 26 -11.12 1.96 9.39
CA TRP A 26 -11.88 2.77 10.35
C TRP A 26 -13.33 2.33 10.49
N LYS A 27 -14.00 2.11 9.36
CA LYS A 27 -15.38 1.62 9.31
C LYS A 27 -15.54 0.25 9.98
N SER A 28 -14.59 -0.66 9.81
CA SER A 28 -14.65 -2.02 10.37
C SER A 28 -14.70 -2.04 11.90
N ILE A 29 -14.18 -1.00 12.57
CA ILE A 29 -14.20 -0.85 14.02
C ILE A 29 -15.22 0.21 14.50
N GLY A 30 -16.07 0.71 13.60
CA GLY A 30 -17.11 1.69 13.92
C GLY A 30 -16.59 3.08 14.30
N VAL A 31 -15.37 3.45 13.87
CA VAL A 31 -14.77 4.76 14.14
C VAL A 31 -14.89 5.64 12.90
N ASP A 32 -15.36 6.87 13.08
CA ASP A 32 -15.26 7.93 12.07
C ASP A 32 -14.21 8.95 12.53
N PRO A 33 -13.02 8.97 11.90
CA PRO A 33 -11.94 9.87 12.30
C PRO A 33 -12.08 11.26 11.66
N SER A 34 -13.06 11.48 10.77
CA SER A 34 -13.09 12.66 9.88
C SER A 34 -13.18 14.00 10.60
N THR A 35 -13.76 14.02 11.81
CA THR A 35 -13.89 15.18 12.68
C THR A 35 -12.87 15.21 13.82
N GLU A 36 -12.01 14.20 13.89
CA GLU A 36 -11.10 14.02 15.02
C GLU A 36 -9.82 14.86 14.84
N PRO A 37 -9.37 15.59 15.89
CA PRO A 37 -8.21 16.48 15.78
C PRO A 37 -6.89 15.72 15.57
N TRP A 38 -6.84 14.44 15.93
CA TRP A 38 -5.68 13.57 15.71
C TRP A 38 -5.63 13.01 14.29
N TYR A 39 -6.65 13.21 13.47
CA TYR A 39 -6.72 12.72 12.10
C TYR A 39 -6.31 13.80 11.10
N ILE A 40 -5.09 13.70 10.61
CA ILE A 40 -4.46 14.68 9.72
C ILE A 40 -4.64 14.22 8.28
N LYS A 41 -5.25 15.06 7.45
CA LYS A 41 -5.46 14.81 6.02
C LYS A 41 -4.40 15.56 5.22
N THR A 42 -3.62 14.86 4.40
CA THR A 42 -2.58 15.52 3.58
C THR A 42 -3.09 15.92 2.21
N GLY A 43 -3.99 15.14 1.60
CA GLY A 43 -4.41 15.30 0.21
C GLY A 43 -3.27 15.01 -0.78
N THR A 44 -2.29 14.19 -0.38
CA THR A 44 -1.05 13.95 -1.15
C THR A 44 -0.74 12.47 -1.34
N GLY A 45 0.15 12.19 -2.28
CA GLY A 45 0.67 10.85 -2.52
C GLY A 45 1.41 10.25 -1.32
N MET A 46 1.67 8.94 -1.39
CA MET A 46 2.18 8.15 -0.25
C MET A 46 3.54 8.63 0.27
N GLY A 47 4.49 8.99 -0.60
CA GLY A 47 5.81 9.47 -0.17
C GLY A 47 5.75 10.73 0.70
N ALA A 48 5.00 11.74 0.27
CA ALA A 48 4.78 12.96 1.06
C ALA A 48 4.02 12.68 2.36
N THR A 49 3.04 11.78 2.32
CA THR A 49 2.30 11.35 3.51
C THR A 49 3.20 10.65 4.53
N LEU A 50 4.12 9.79 4.10
CA LEU A 50 5.12 9.16 4.98
C LEU A 50 6.05 10.19 5.61
N GLN A 51 6.50 11.18 4.85
CA GLN A 51 7.34 12.25 5.37
C GLN A 51 6.60 13.05 6.45
N VAL A 52 5.35 13.46 6.21
CA VAL A 52 4.53 14.15 7.20
C VAL A 52 4.33 13.28 8.45
N ALA A 53 4.03 12.00 8.28
CA ALA A 53 3.89 11.08 9.42
C ALA A 53 5.19 10.98 10.25
N ASN A 54 6.34 10.91 9.58
CA ASN A 54 7.64 10.85 10.22
C ASN A 54 7.96 12.14 11.01
N GLU A 55 7.77 13.30 10.40
CA GLU A 55 7.99 14.61 11.04
C GLU A 55 7.06 14.87 12.22
N ARG A 56 5.84 14.32 12.17
CA ARG A 56 4.82 14.49 13.22
C ARG A 56 4.88 13.41 14.30
N HIS A 57 5.82 12.46 14.22
CA HIS A 57 5.86 11.27 15.08
C HIS A 57 4.49 10.55 15.13
N ALA A 58 3.87 10.43 13.97
CA ALA A 58 2.51 9.96 13.78
C ALA A 58 2.47 8.57 13.12
N VAL A 59 1.27 8.00 13.06
CA VAL A 59 1.00 6.72 12.40
C VAL A 59 0.36 6.97 11.03
N THR A 60 0.63 6.12 10.05
CA THR A 60 -0.07 6.14 8.75
C THR A 60 -0.19 4.72 8.20
N LEU A 61 -1.12 4.51 7.28
CA LEU A 61 -1.22 3.27 6.49
C LEU A 61 -0.45 3.45 5.18
N THR A 62 0.42 2.50 4.86
CA THR A 62 1.24 2.50 3.65
C THR A 62 1.39 1.09 3.09
N ASP A 63 1.63 0.96 1.80
CA ASP A 63 2.06 -0.29 1.19
C ASP A 63 3.55 -0.55 1.47
N HIS A 64 3.93 -1.83 1.51
CA HIS A 64 5.26 -2.24 1.95
C HIS A 64 6.36 -1.78 0.97
N GLY A 65 6.11 -1.81 -0.33
CA GLY A 65 7.07 -1.36 -1.34
C GLY A 65 7.42 0.13 -1.19
N THR A 66 6.41 0.98 -1.00
CA THR A 66 6.63 2.43 -0.79
C THR A 66 7.38 2.71 0.51
N TYR A 67 7.08 1.98 1.59
CA TYR A 67 7.84 2.08 2.83
C TYR A 67 9.32 1.75 2.61
N LEU A 68 9.63 0.61 1.98
CA LEU A 68 11.02 0.17 1.73
C LEU A 68 11.78 1.16 0.85
N ALA A 69 11.14 1.68 -0.19
CA ALA A 69 11.72 2.70 -1.07
C ALA A 69 12.06 4.01 -0.34
N SER A 70 11.38 4.29 0.77
CA SER A 70 11.57 5.51 1.57
C SER A 70 12.32 5.27 2.88
N ALA A 71 12.60 4.01 3.23
CA ALA A 71 12.99 3.62 4.59
C ALA A 71 14.27 4.31 5.08
N SER A 72 15.24 4.57 4.20
CA SER A 72 16.49 5.26 4.55
C SER A 72 16.27 6.71 5.01
N ALA A 73 15.14 7.32 4.69
CA ALA A 73 14.78 8.69 5.06
C ALA A 73 13.78 8.76 6.23
N LEU A 74 13.34 7.62 6.76
CA LEU A 74 12.31 7.53 7.79
C LEU A 74 12.89 6.98 9.10
N THR A 75 12.35 7.47 10.21
CA THR A 75 12.54 6.87 11.55
C THR A 75 11.34 5.99 11.94
N LEU A 76 10.25 6.05 11.16
CA LEU A 76 9.05 5.23 11.32
C LEU A 76 9.39 3.74 11.24
N GLN A 77 8.82 2.99 12.18
CA GLN A 77 8.94 1.53 12.24
C GLN A 77 7.68 0.88 11.65
N PRO A 78 7.81 -0.11 10.77
CA PRO A 78 6.67 -0.75 10.15
C PRO A 78 6.05 -1.73 11.13
N VAL A 79 4.72 -1.81 11.13
CA VAL A 79 3.98 -2.86 11.81
C VAL A 79 3.25 -3.65 10.74
N ALA A 80 3.50 -4.96 10.69
CA ALA A 80 2.88 -5.83 9.70
C ALA A 80 1.35 -5.82 9.86
N ASN A 81 0.67 -5.59 8.75
CA ASN A 81 -0.78 -5.67 8.66
C ASN A 81 -1.16 -6.97 7.95
N THR A 82 -1.80 -7.89 8.66
CA THR A 82 -2.28 -9.17 8.10
C THR A 82 -3.77 -9.12 7.73
N VAL A 83 -4.44 -7.99 7.98
CA VAL A 83 -5.91 -7.88 7.88
C VAL A 83 -6.35 -7.32 6.53
N PHE A 84 -5.53 -6.48 5.91
CA PHE A 84 -5.86 -5.83 4.63
C PHE A 84 -4.92 -6.34 3.52
N PRO A 85 -5.28 -7.42 2.81
CA PRO A 85 -4.53 -7.83 1.64
C PRO A 85 -4.61 -6.74 0.56
N ASN A 86 -3.54 -6.59 -0.22
CA ASN A 86 -3.48 -5.67 -1.36
C ASN A 86 -3.30 -6.48 -2.66
N PRO A 87 -4.34 -7.20 -3.12
CA PRO A 87 -4.25 -8.01 -4.33
C PRO A 87 -4.13 -7.14 -5.57
N TYR A 88 -3.42 -7.65 -6.57
CA TYR A 88 -3.36 -7.09 -7.91
C TYR A 88 -4.01 -8.08 -8.88
N ASP A 89 -5.00 -7.60 -9.64
CA ASP A 89 -5.72 -8.40 -10.61
C ASP A 89 -5.38 -7.96 -12.04
N LEU A 90 -5.23 -8.95 -12.94
CA LEU A 90 -5.06 -8.73 -14.36
C LEU A 90 -6.39 -9.00 -15.07
N THR A 91 -6.94 -8.01 -15.75
CA THR A 91 -8.19 -8.14 -16.49
C THR A 91 -7.94 -7.99 -17.99
N LEU A 92 -8.20 -9.05 -18.75
CA LEU A 92 -8.30 -8.99 -20.21
C LEU A 92 -9.68 -8.47 -20.59
N VAL A 93 -9.76 -7.23 -21.09
CA VAL A 93 -11.02 -6.58 -21.45
C VAL A 93 -11.70 -7.27 -22.63
N ASP A 94 -10.92 -7.61 -23.66
CA ASP A 94 -11.34 -8.48 -24.75
C ASP A 94 -10.22 -9.49 -25.04
N PRO A 95 -10.38 -10.77 -24.65
CA PRO A 95 -9.35 -11.80 -24.85
C PRO A 95 -9.16 -12.21 -26.32
N GLN A 96 -10.03 -11.76 -27.23
CA GLN A 96 -9.93 -12.03 -28.67
C GLN A 96 -9.34 -10.85 -29.46
N ALA A 97 -9.30 -9.66 -28.87
CA ALA A 97 -8.82 -8.46 -29.54
C ALA A 97 -7.29 -8.40 -29.65
N ASP A 98 -6.57 -8.98 -28.68
CA ASP A 98 -5.12 -8.84 -28.57
C ASP A 98 -4.43 -10.13 -28.08
N PRO A 99 -3.82 -10.91 -29.00
CA PRO A 99 -3.04 -12.10 -28.66
C PRO A 99 -1.81 -11.83 -27.79
N ASP A 100 -1.21 -10.64 -27.89
CA ASP A 100 -0.02 -10.28 -27.11
C ASP A 100 -0.41 -9.98 -25.66
N ALA A 101 -1.52 -9.26 -25.45
CA ALA A 101 -2.07 -9.04 -24.11
C ALA A 101 -2.41 -10.37 -23.43
N LYS A 102 -3.03 -11.31 -24.16
CA LYS A 102 -3.31 -12.66 -23.65
C LYS A 102 -2.02 -13.39 -23.28
N SER A 103 -1.03 -13.40 -24.17
CA SER A 103 0.26 -14.05 -23.94
C SER A 103 1.00 -13.45 -22.75
N PHE A 104 0.90 -12.13 -22.55
CA PHE A 104 1.48 -11.44 -21.39
C PHE A 104 0.83 -11.89 -20.09
N VAL A 105 -0.50 -11.95 -20.02
CA VAL A 105 -1.21 -12.41 -18.81
C VAL A 105 -0.85 -13.87 -18.50
N GLU A 106 -0.86 -14.75 -19.51
CA GLU A 106 -0.47 -16.15 -19.37
C GLU A 106 0.99 -16.31 -18.90
N TRP A 107 1.91 -15.50 -19.43
CA TRP A 107 3.30 -15.49 -19.01
C TRP A 107 3.45 -14.98 -17.56
N LEU A 108 2.77 -13.89 -17.20
CA LEU A 108 2.93 -13.23 -15.91
C LEU A 108 2.50 -14.13 -14.74
N VAL A 109 1.50 -14.99 -14.94
CA VAL A 109 1.05 -15.99 -13.95
C VAL A 109 1.74 -17.35 -14.09
N SER A 110 2.68 -17.50 -15.02
CA SER A 110 3.48 -18.73 -15.19
C SER A 110 4.65 -18.79 -14.20
N PRO A 111 5.32 -19.96 -14.05
CA PRO A 111 6.55 -20.04 -13.26
C PRO A 111 7.64 -19.07 -13.70
N ALA A 112 7.73 -18.74 -15.00
CA ALA A 112 8.70 -17.78 -15.51
C ALA A 112 8.35 -16.33 -15.10
N GLY A 113 7.07 -15.98 -15.12
CA GLY A 113 6.58 -14.67 -14.64
C GLY A 113 6.75 -14.51 -13.13
N ALA A 114 6.45 -15.56 -12.36
CA ALA A 114 6.68 -15.59 -10.92
C ALA A 114 8.17 -15.38 -10.57
N LEU A 115 9.09 -16.04 -11.29
CA LEU A 115 10.53 -15.81 -11.13
C LEU A 115 10.95 -14.38 -11.52
N ALA A 116 10.37 -13.81 -12.58
CA ALA A 116 10.64 -12.43 -12.96
C ALA A 116 10.22 -11.43 -11.87
N ILE A 117 9.06 -11.67 -11.23
CA ILE A 117 8.61 -10.88 -10.07
C ILE A 117 9.54 -11.08 -8.87
N GLU A 118 9.97 -12.32 -8.60
CA GLU A 118 10.93 -12.63 -7.53
C GLU A 118 12.24 -11.86 -7.71
N MET A 119 12.79 -11.86 -8.92
CA MET A 119 14.00 -11.12 -9.27
C MET A 119 13.81 -9.61 -9.09
N ALA A 120 12.70 -9.06 -9.59
CA ALA A 120 12.39 -7.65 -9.43
C ALA A 120 12.25 -7.24 -7.96
N ASN A 121 11.62 -8.07 -7.12
CA ASN A 121 11.56 -7.86 -5.68
C ASN A 121 12.95 -7.79 -5.04
N ASN A 122 13.83 -8.72 -5.38
CA ASN A 122 15.18 -8.78 -4.84
C ASN A 122 16.00 -7.56 -5.28
N ASP A 123 15.89 -7.14 -6.54
CA ASP A 123 16.61 -5.99 -7.09
C ASP A 123 16.14 -4.66 -6.47
N LEU A 124 14.82 -4.52 -6.26
CA LEU A 124 14.24 -3.27 -5.74
C LEU A 124 14.28 -3.17 -4.22
N PHE A 125 14.06 -4.28 -3.52
CA PHE A 125 13.78 -4.29 -2.09
C PHE A 125 14.69 -5.22 -1.29
N GLY A 126 15.41 -6.14 -1.93
CA GLY A 126 16.20 -7.18 -1.28
C GLY A 126 15.38 -8.24 -0.55
N ILE A 127 14.05 -8.17 -0.63
CA ILE A 127 13.10 -9.12 0.00
C ILE A 127 11.89 -9.30 -0.92
N GLN A 128 11.15 -10.40 -0.74
CA GLN A 128 9.89 -10.64 -1.45
C GLN A 128 8.77 -9.75 -0.89
N VAL A 129 8.31 -8.80 -1.70
CA VAL A 129 7.21 -7.88 -1.39
C VAL A 129 5.92 -8.30 -2.11
N TYR A 130 6.04 -8.60 -3.41
CA TYR A 130 4.94 -9.07 -4.24
C TYR A 130 5.09 -10.56 -4.51
N VAL A 131 4.02 -11.33 -4.38
CA VAL A 131 4.05 -12.79 -4.55
C VAL A 131 2.97 -13.19 -5.53
N VAL A 132 3.34 -14.03 -6.50
CA VAL A 132 2.38 -14.75 -7.34
C VAL A 132 1.99 -16.03 -6.59
N PRO A 133 0.69 -16.21 -6.25
CA PRO A 133 0.22 -17.36 -5.48
C PRO A 133 0.31 -18.69 -6.25
#